data_AF-H3SBF2-F1
#
_entry.id   AF-H3SBF2-F1
#
_cell.length_a   1.000
_cell.length_b   1.000
_cell.length_c   1.000
_cell.angle_alpha   90.00
_cell.angle_beta   90.00
_cell.angle_gamma   90.00
#
_symmetry.space_group_name_H-M   'P 1'
#
loop_
_entity.id
_entity.type
_entity.pdbx_description
1 polymer ?
#
loop_
_entity_poly.entity_id
_entity_poly.type
_entity_poly.pdbx_seq_one_letter_code
_entity_poly.pdbx_strand_id
1 'polypeptide(L)'
;MNMDIKTLEYMEERVKQAREIMEAINNREYYLKIVKGDSFKCLKIDWASNTSELTKWGSKRVENDYLAEVEAHMMNVFIDITEADIKHLRQKLDEL
;
A
#
# COMPACT_ATOMS: atom_id res chain seq x y z
N MET A 1 5.14 43.35 -2.43
CA MET A 1 3.84 42.81 -2.88
C MET A 1 3.17 42.21 -1.66
N ASN A 2 2.08 42.80 -1.17
CA ASN A 2 1.29 42.16 -0.10
C ASN A 2 0.37 41.15 -0.78
N MET A 3 0.58 39.87 -0.49
CA MET A 3 -0.32 38.80 -0.89
C MET A 3 -1.62 38.96 -0.11
N ASP A 4 -2.77 38.94 -0.79
CA ASP A 4 -4.07 39.05 -0.13
C ASP A 4 -4.32 37.83 0.78
N ILE A 5 -4.97 38.04 1.92
CA ILE A 5 -5.19 37.01 2.95
C ILE A 5 -5.91 35.80 2.35
N LYS A 6 -6.86 36.00 1.42
CA LYS A 6 -7.57 34.91 0.74
C LYS A 6 -6.66 34.06 -0.14
N THR A 7 -5.61 34.68 -0.70
CA THR A 7 -4.62 33.95 -1.51
C THR A 7 -3.76 33.05 -0.63
N LEU A 8 -3.42 33.51 0.58
CA LEU A 8 -2.70 32.69 1.57
C LEU A 8 -3.56 31.51 2.06
N GLU A 9 -4.82 31.75 2.39
CA GLU A 9 -5.76 30.69 2.80
C GLU A 9 -5.95 29.63 1.71
N TYR A 10 -6.08 30.06 0.45
CA TYR A 10 -6.18 29.15 -0.70
C TYR A 10 -4.91 28.30 -0.87
N MET A 11 -3.73 28.90 -0.76
CA MET A 11 -2.46 28.17 -0.84
C MET A 11 -2.27 27.21 0.33
N GLU A 12 -2.68 27.59 1.54
CA GLU A 12 -2.60 26.73 2.72
C GLU A 12 -3.45 25.46 2.57
N GLU A 13 -4.67 25.60 2.06
CA GLU A 13 -5.56 24.46 1.81
C GLU A 13 -4.99 23.53 0.71
N ARG A 14 -4.43 24.08 -0.37
CA ARG A 14 -3.76 23.28 -1.41
C ARG A 14 -2.55 22.51 -0.86
N VAL A 15 -1.75 23.15 -0.03
CA VAL A 15 -0.59 22.51 0.63
C VAL A 15 -1.05 21.39 1.57
N LYS A 16 -2.13 21.60 2.32
CA LYS A 16 -2.69 20.58 3.20
C LYS A 16 -3.16 19.36 2.40
N GLN A 17 -3.94 19.57 1.34
CA GLN A 17 -4.42 18.50 0.46
C GLN A 17 -3.25 17.74 -0.18
N ALA A 18 -2.21 18.45 -0.63
CA ALA A 18 -1.01 17.84 -1.18
C ALA A 18 -0.29 16.95 -0.16
N ARG A 19 -0.20 17.38 1.11
CA ARG A 19 0.41 16.58 2.19
C ARG A 19 -0.35 15.29 2.45
N GLU A 20 -1.67 15.35 2.54
CA GLU A 20 -2.52 14.17 2.76
C GLU A 20 -2.38 13.16 1.62
N ILE A 21 -2.32 13.63 0.37
CA ILE A 21 -2.10 12.77 -0.79
C ILE A 21 -0.70 12.14 -0.76
N MET A 22 0.34 12.92 -0.45
CA MET A 22 1.71 12.38 -0.35
C MET A 22 1.84 11.34 0.77
N GLU A 23 1.20 11.54 1.92
CA GLU A 23 1.18 10.56 3.01
C GLU A 23 0.48 9.26 2.57
N ALA A 24 -0.64 9.38 1.86
CA ALA A 24 -1.35 8.24 1.29
C ALA A 24 -0.52 7.46 0.25
N ILE A 25 0.28 8.16 -0.57
CA ILE A 25 1.23 7.54 -1.52
C ILE A 25 2.34 6.81 -0.75
N ASN A 26 2.99 7.48 0.21
CA ASN A 26 4.08 6.90 0.99
C ASN A 26 3.65 5.62 1.72
N ASN A 27 2.45 5.62 2.31
CA ASN A 27 1.89 4.44 2.98
C ASN A 27 1.68 3.27 1.99
N ARG A 28 1.16 3.55 0.79
CA ARG A 28 0.94 2.52 -0.24
C ARG A 28 2.25 1.97 -0.78
N GLU A 29 3.25 2.82 -1.03
CA GLU A 29 4.59 2.41 -1.46
C GLU A 29 5.29 1.55 -0.40
N TYR A 30 5.10 1.88 0.89
CA TYR A 30 5.58 1.06 2.00
C TYR A 30 4.99 -0.36 1.98
N TYR A 31 3.67 -0.50 1.81
CA TYR A 31 3.03 -1.81 1.72
C TYR A 31 3.46 -2.60 0.48
N LEU A 32 3.59 -1.94 -0.68
CA LEU A 32 4.13 -2.59 -1.88
C LEU A 32 5.55 -3.11 -1.64
N LYS A 33 6.39 -2.36 -0.94
CA LYS A 33 7.76 -2.79 -0.62
C LYS A 33 7.76 -4.03 0.28
N ILE A 34 6.86 -4.11 1.26
CA ILE A 34 6.73 -5.30 2.12
C ILE A 34 6.32 -6.51 1.27
N VAL A 35 5.28 -6.36 0.45
CA VAL A 35 4.73 -7.47 -0.35
C VAL A 35 5.71 -7.94 -1.42
N LYS A 36 6.55 -7.06 -1.98
CA LYS A 36 7.53 -7.39 -3.02
C LYS A 36 8.91 -7.79 -2.50
N GLY A 37 9.32 -7.30 -1.33
CA GLY A 37 10.72 -7.28 -0.88
C GLY A 37 11.11 -8.33 0.16
N ASP A 38 10.19 -8.76 1.02
CA ASP A 38 10.50 -9.75 2.06
C ASP A 38 10.13 -11.15 1.57
N SER A 39 11.10 -12.08 1.66
CA SER A 39 10.87 -13.52 1.53
C SER A 39 9.67 -13.90 2.40
N PHE A 40 8.62 -14.41 1.75
CA PHE A 40 7.31 -14.62 2.34
C PHE A 40 7.37 -15.26 3.71
N LYS A 41 6.91 -14.54 4.74
CA LYS A 41 6.38 -15.16 5.94
C LYS A 41 4.89 -14.88 5.93
N CYS A 42 4.08 -15.85 5.49
CA CYS A 42 2.63 -15.68 5.47
C CYS A 42 2.15 -15.46 6.91
N LEU A 43 1.36 -14.41 7.12
CA LEU A 43 0.67 -14.16 8.37
C LEU A 43 -0.52 -15.12 8.43
N LYS A 44 -0.41 -16.19 9.22
CA LYS A 44 -1.54 -17.09 9.47
C LYS A 44 -2.40 -16.48 10.58
N ILE A 45 -3.63 -16.11 10.25
CA ILE A 45 -4.65 -15.71 11.23
C ILE A 45 -5.61 -16.89 11.37
N ASP A 46 -5.49 -17.65 12.47
CA ASP A 46 -6.47 -18.69 12.80
C ASP A 46 -7.70 -18.02 13.40
N TRP A 47 -8.81 -17.97 12.65
CA TRP A 47 -10.05 -17.29 13.05
C TRP A 47 -10.68 -17.82 14.36
N ALA A 48 -10.27 -19.01 14.82
CA ALA A 48 -10.77 -19.64 16.05
C ALA A 48 -9.89 -19.41 17.29
N SER A 49 -8.70 -18.84 17.14
CA SER A 49 -7.77 -18.58 18.24
C SER A 49 -7.24 -17.15 18.11
N ASN A 50 -7.26 -16.35 19.17
CA ASN A 50 -6.70 -14.99 19.17
C ASN A 50 -5.15 -14.96 19.06
N THR A 51 -4.57 -15.85 18.27
CA THR A 51 -3.14 -16.03 18.04
C THR A 51 -2.87 -15.90 16.54
N SER A 52 -1.91 -15.04 16.20
CA SER A 52 -1.33 -14.97 14.85
C SER A 52 0.07 -15.57 14.90
N GLU A 53 0.39 -16.45 13.94
CA GLU A 53 1.72 -17.02 13.79
C GLU A 53 2.34 -16.64 12.45
N LEU A 54 3.65 -16.36 12.49
CA LEU A 54 4.47 -16.03 11.34
C LEU A 54 4.99 -17.34 10.72
N THR A 55 4.48 -17.74 9.56
CA THR A 55 4.90 -19.02 8.95
C THR A 55 6.32 -18.96 8.37
N LYS A 56 7.07 -20.06 8.50
CA LYS A 56 8.43 -20.21 7.97
C LYS A 56 8.38 -20.75 6.53
N TRP A 57 8.09 -19.90 5.55
CA TRP A 57 8.29 -20.26 4.15
C TRP A 57 9.74 -19.96 3.73
N GLY A 58 10.42 -20.94 3.13
CA GLY A 58 11.82 -20.81 2.68
C GLY A 58 12.68 -22.08 2.75
N SER A 59 12.20 -23.20 3.31
CA SER A 59 13.05 -24.38 3.49
C SER A 59 12.89 -25.48 2.43
N LYS A 60 11.75 -25.62 1.75
CA LYS A 60 11.53 -26.62 0.68
C LYS A 60 10.48 -26.18 -0.35
N ARG A 61 10.69 -26.56 -1.61
CA ARG A 61 9.65 -26.55 -2.66
C ARG A 61 8.48 -27.42 -2.18
N VAL A 62 7.32 -26.82 -1.96
CA VAL A 62 6.08 -27.54 -1.63
C VAL A 62 5.45 -28.00 -2.95
N GLU A 63 5.02 -29.26 -3.03
CA GLU A 63 4.26 -29.79 -4.17
C GLU A 63 3.00 -28.94 -4.40
N ASN A 64 2.61 -28.78 -5.66
CA ASN A 64 1.58 -27.88 -6.17
C ASN A 64 0.37 -27.74 -5.21
N ASP A 65 0.43 -26.75 -4.33
CA ASP A 65 -0.58 -26.49 -3.31
C ASP A 65 -1.53 -25.44 -3.89
N TYR A 66 -2.79 -25.80 -4.13
CA TYR A 66 -3.84 -24.90 -4.63
C TYR A 66 -3.91 -23.61 -3.82
N LEU A 67 -3.59 -23.68 -2.52
CA LEU A 67 -3.54 -22.52 -1.63
C LEU A 67 -2.43 -21.54 -2.03
N ALA A 68 -1.27 -22.02 -2.48
CA ALA A 68 -0.18 -21.16 -2.92
C ALA A 68 -0.52 -20.41 -4.22
N GLU A 69 -1.27 -21.02 -5.13
CA GLU A 69 -1.73 -20.36 -6.36
C GLU A 69 -2.76 -19.25 -6.05
N VAL A 70 -3.71 -19.53 -5.14
CA VAL A 70 -4.70 -18.54 -4.70
C VAL A 70 -4.04 -17.39 -3.96
N GLU A 71 -3.10 -17.67 -3.05
CA GLU A 71 -2.34 -16.64 -2.32
C GLU A 71 -1.52 -15.77 -3.27
N ALA A 72 -0.79 -16.37 -4.21
CA ALA A 72 -0.04 -15.63 -5.23
C ALA A 72 -0.98 -14.76 -6.09
N HIS A 73 -2.15 -15.26 -6.45
CA HIS A 73 -3.15 -14.49 -7.19
C HIS A 73 -3.65 -13.29 -6.37
N MET A 74 -4.01 -13.49 -5.10
CA MET A 74 -4.45 -12.42 -4.21
C MET A 74 -3.37 -11.34 -4.03
N MET A 75 -2.11 -11.73 -3.91
CA MET A 75 -1.00 -10.77 -3.84
C MET A 75 -0.83 -9.97 -5.13
N ASN A 76 -0.89 -10.63 -6.28
CA ASN A 76 -0.78 -9.93 -7.56
C ASN A 76 -1.93 -8.93 -7.73
N VAL A 77 -3.15 -9.32 -7.36
CA VAL A 77 -4.31 -8.41 -7.34
C VAL A 77 -4.08 -7.24 -6.38
N PHE A 78 -3.55 -7.49 -5.18
CA PHE A 78 -3.21 -6.41 -4.23
C PHE A 78 -2.17 -5.45 -4.80
N ILE A 79 -1.12 -5.98 -5.45
CA ILE A 79 -0.07 -5.19 -6.10
C ILE A 79 -0.69 -4.33 -7.20
N ASP A 80 -1.46 -4.92 -8.10
CA ASP A 80 -2.06 -4.24 -9.25
C ASP A 80 -3.00 -3.10 -8.82
N ILE A 81 -3.88 -3.39 -7.84
CA ILE A 81 -4.80 -2.39 -7.29
C ILE A 81 -4.01 -1.26 -6.61
N THR A 82 -3.01 -1.59 -5.80
CA THR A 82 -2.23 -0.59 -5.06
C THR A 82 -1.41 0.30 -5.99
N GLU A 83 -0.86 -0.25 -7.07
CA GLU A 83 -0.16 0.52 -8.10
C GLU A 83 -1.11 1.45 -8.87
N ALA A 84 -2.31 0.97 -9.21
CA ALA A 84 -3.34 1.78 -9.84
C ALA A 84 -3.78 2.94 -8.92
N ASP A 85 -3.96 2.67 -7.64
CA ASP A 85 -4.28 3.66 -6.60
C ASP A 85 -3.20 4.73 -6.48
N ILE A 86 -1.92 4.33 -6.42
CA ILE A 86 -0.79 5.28 -6.39
C ILE A 86 -0.79 6.17 -7.63
N LYS A 87 -1.02 5.58 -8.82
CA LYS A 87 -1.10 6.33 -10.07
C LYS A 87 -2.22 7.37 -10.02
N HIS A 88 -3.39 7.00 -9.52
CA HIS A 88 -4.52 7.92 -9.36
C HIS A 88 -4.21 9.05 -8.37
N LEU A 89 -3.58 8.74 -7.23
CA LEU A 89 -3.17 9.75 -6.24
C LEU A 89 -2.14 10.74 -6.80
N ARG A 90 -1.19 10.26 -7.62
CA ARG A 90 -0.21 11.13 -8.31
C ARG A 90 -0.90 12.07 -9.30
N GLN A 91 -1.86 11.57 -10.08
CA GLN A 91 -2.66 12.42 -10.97
C GLN A 91 -3.42 13.51 -10.20
N LYS A 92 -4.04 13.14 -9.07
CA LYS A 92 -4.73 14.10 -8.21
C LYS A 92 -3.78 15.17 -7.64
N LEU A 93 -2.54 14.80 -7.34
CA LEU A 93 -1.51 15.74 -6.90
C LEU A 93 -1.08 16.71 -8.01
N ASP A 94 -1.00 16.25 -9.26
CA ASP A 94 -0.65 17.08 -10.42
C ASP A 94 -1.78 18.09 -10.78
N GLU A 95 -3.01 17.80 -10.38
CA GLU A 95 -4.18 18.69 -10.50
C GLU A 95 -4.31 19.66 -9.30
N LEU A 96 -3.49 19.46 -8.24
CA LEU A 96 -3.30 20.38 -7.11
C LEU A 96 -2.32 21.53 -7.42
#